data_AF-A0A094F2T7-F1
#
_entry.id   AF-A0A094F2T7-F1
#
_cell.length_a   1.000
_cell.length_b   1.000
_cell.length_c   1.000
_cell.angle_alpha   90.00
_cell.angle_beta   90.00
_cell.angle_gamma   90.00
#
_symmetry.space_group_name_H-M   'P 1'
#
loop_
_entity.id
_entity.type
_entity.pdbx_description
1 polymer ?
#
loop_
_entity_poly.entity_id
_entity_poly.type
_entity_poly.pdbx_seq_one_letter_code
_entity_poly.pdbx_strand_id
1 'polypeptide(L)'
;MMACRFFLGLFEAGCLPLFAIMTGQWYRRVEQPLRVSIWYSMNGTATMAAAALSYGLGHIESSKLYSWQIIYLFCGLLTVVTAPVCYYFLDNDISEARFLTPMERLQGVERLRSNKSGDEKVHEFKWPQVWEASLDIKTWL
;
A
#
# COMPACT_ATOMS: atom_id res chain seq x y z
N MET A 1 -15.90 -17.99 8.84
CA MET A 1 -15.18 -17.90 7.55
C MET A 1 -15.61 -16.68 6.70
N MET A 2 -16.91 -16.36 6.60
CA MET A 2 -17.40 -15.18 5.85
C MET A 2 -16.88 -13.83 6.39
N ALA A 3 -16.88 -13.63 7.72
CA ALA A 3 -16.33 -12.41 8.32
C ALA A 3 -14.85 -12.19 7.99
N CYS A 4 -14.02 -13.24 8.07
CA CYS A 4 -12.60 -13.15 7.71
C CYS A 4 -12.40 -12.78 6.24
N ARG A 5 -13.23 -13.31 5.33
CA ARG A 5 -13.20 -12.93 3.91
C ARG A 5 -13.64 -11.48 3.70
N PHE A 6 -14.66 -11.03 4.42
CA PHE A 6 -15.12 -9.65 4.37
C PHE A 6 -14.02 -8.67 4.79
N PHE A 7 -13.38 -8.89 5.94
CA PHE A 7 -12.30 -8.02 6.40
C PHE A 7 -11.09 -8.06 5.47
N LEU A 8 -10.72 -9.25 4.98
CA LEU A 8 -9.61 -9.39 4.04
C LEU A 8 -9.87 -8.60 2.75
N GLY A 9 -11.07 -8.73 2.17
CA GLY A 9 -11.46 -7.96 0.98
C GLY A 9 -11.54 -6.46 1.24
N LEU A 10 -12.05 -6.04 2.40
CA LEU A 10 -12.13 -4.63 2.79
C LEU A 10 -10.74 -3.97 2.85
N PHE A 11 -9.77 -4.65 3.48
CA PHE A 11 -8.41 -4.12 3.59
C PHE A 11 -7.65 -4.20 2.25
N GLU A 12 -7.85 -5.26 1.47
CA GLU A 12 -7.19 -5.42 0.17
C GLU A 12 -7.66 -4.38 -0.85
N ALA A 13 -8.97 -4.06 -0.88
CA ALA A 13 -9.53 -3.08 -1.78
C ALA A 13 -8.98 -1.66 -1.55
N GLY A 14 -8.70 -1.28 -0.31
CA GLY A 14 -8.12 0.03 0.03
C GLY A 14 -6.61 0.13 -0.18
N CYS A 15 -5.91 -1.01 -0.26
CA CYS A 15 -4.45 -1.05 -0.26
C CYS A 15 -3.86 -0.51 -1.58
N LEU A 16 -4.41 -0.93 -2.73
CA LEU A 16 -3.98 -0.48 -4.06
C LEU A 16 -4.16 1.03 -4.30
N PRO A 17 -5.35 1.64 -4.05
CA PRO A 17 -5.51 3.08 -4.23
C PRO A 17 -4.67 3.88 -3.23
N LEU A 18 -4.45 3.37 -2.01
CA LEU A 18 -3.57 4.02 -1.04
C LEU A 18 -2.14 4.13 -1.58
N PHE A 19 -1.56 3.04 -2.09
CA PHE A 19 -0.21 3.09 -2.69
C PHE A 19 -0.14 3.98 -3.94
N ALA A 20 -1.20 3.99 -4.75
CA ALA A 20 -1.28 4.88 -5.90
C ALA A 20 -1.27 6.37 -5.49
N ILE A 21 -2.02 6.73 -4.44
CA ILE A 21 -2.03 8.11 -3.91
C ILE A 21 -0.67 8.45 -3.31
N MET A 22 -0.08 7.59 -2.48
CA MET A 22 1.24 7.83 -1.87
C MET A 22 2.33 8.03 -2.92
N THR A 23 2.35 7.21 -3.97
CA THR A 23 3.30 7.38 -5.08
C THR A 23 3.03 8.65 -5.89
N GLY A 24 1.76 9.06 -6.02
CA GLY A 24 1.38 10.32 -6.65
C GLY A 24 1.81 11.56 -5.87
N GLN A 25 1.87 11.49 -4.54
CA GLN A 25 2.35 12.59 -3.68
C GLN A 25 3.88 12.76 -3.78
N TRP A 26 4.63 11.66 -3.83
CA TRP A 26 6.10 11.68 -3.82
C TRP A 26 6.79 11.81 -5.18
N TYR A 27 6.12 11.42 -6.28
CA TYR A 27 6.74 11.33 -7.60
C TYR A 27 6.00 12.11 -8.68
N ARG A 28 6.75 12.59 -9.69
CA ARG A 28 6.17 13.33 -10.81
C ARG A 28 5.39 12.42 -11.75
N ARG A 29 4.43 12.97 -12.50
CA ARG A 29 3.55 12.18 -13.42
C ARG A 29 4.32 11.31 -14.41
N VAL A 30 5.48 11.79 -14.88
CA VAL A 30 6.34 11.02 -15.80
C VAL A 30 7.10 9.87 -15.11
N GLU A 31 7.31 9.94 -13.79
CA GLU A 31 8.02 8.95 -12.97
C GLU A 31 7.05 7.92 -12.34
N GLN A 32 5.77 8.28 -12.18
CA GLN A 32 4.71 7.43 -11.60
C GLN A 32 4.57 6.04 -12.26
N PRO A 33 4.46 5.89 -13.59
CA PRO A 33 4.22 4.57 -14.19
C PRO A 33 5.35 3.58 -13.90
N LEU A 34 6.61 4.04 -13.92
CA LEU A 34 7.76 3.21 -13.60
C LEU A 34 7.73 2.75 -12.14
N ARG A 35 7.37 3.65 -11.20
CA ARG A 35 7.23 3.31 -9.77
C ARG A 35 6.07 2.33 -9.55
N VAL A 36 4.95 2.53 -10.23
CA VAL A 36 3.80 1.62 -10.21
C VAL A 36 4.19 0.24 -10.69
N SER A 37 4.88 0.13 -11.81
CA SER A 37 5.35 -1.17 -12.31
C SER A 37 6.30 -1.86 -11.33
N ILE A 38 7.20 -1.12 -10.67
CA ILE A 38 8.12 -1.69 -9.66
C ILE A 38 7.34 -2.28 -8.49
N TRP A 39 6.50 -1.51 -7.81
CA TRP A 39 5.79 -2.05 -6.65
C TRP A 39 4.75 -3.12 -7.05
N TYR A 40 4.15 -3.00 -8.24
CA TYR A 40 3.23 -4.02 -8.75
C TYR A 40 3.94 -5.35 -9.05
N SER A 41 5.19 -5.31 -9.54
CA SER A 41 6.00 -6.53 -9.78
C SER A 41 6.30 -7.33 -8.50
N MET A 42 6.25 -6.69 -7.34
CA MET A 42 6.43 -7.36 -6.05
C MET A 42 5.30 -8.35 -5.76
N ASN A 43 4.10 -8.17 -6.34
CA ASN A 43 2.97 -9.07 -6.14
C ASN A 43 3.27 -10.49 -6.68
N GLY A 44 3.91 -10.58 -7.86
CA GLY A 44 4.37 -11.86 -8.42
C GLY A 44 5.47 -12.51 -7.57
N THR A 45 6.42 -11.72 -7.09
CA THR A 45 7.50 -12.20 -6.21
C THR A 45 6.95 -12.71 -4.88
N ALA A 46 5.96 -12.03 -4.30
CA ALA A 46 5.26 -12.45 -3.10
C ALA A 46 4.52 -13.78 -3.30
N THR A 47 3.93 -13.98 -4.48
CA THR A 47 3.24 -15.23 -4.83
C THR A 47 4.22 -16.40 -4.94
N MET A 48 5.38 -16.19 -5.57
CA MET A 48 6.46 -17.19 -5.62
C MET A 48 6.98 -17.54 -4.22
N ALA A 49 7.20 -16.53 -3.37
CA ALA A 49 7.63 -16.75 -1.99
C ALA A 49 6.56 -17.50 -1.17
N ALA A 50 5.29 -17.16 -1.33
CA ALA A 50 4.18 -17.85 -0.68
C ALA A 50 4.05 -19.32 -1.13
N ALA A 51 4.31 -19.61 -2.41
CA ALA A 51 4.34 -20.97 -2.93
C ALA A 51 5.50 -21.79 -2.34
N ALA A 52 6.71 -21.20 -2.29
CA ALA A 52 7.87 -21.83 -1.66
C ALA A 52 7.65 -22.08 -0.16
N LEU A 53 7.05 -21.12 0.55
CA LEU A 53 6.68 -21.26 1.96
C LEU A 53 5.62 -22.34 2.17
N SER A 54 4.61 -22.43 1.29
CA SER A 54 3.60 -23.49 1.36
C SER A 54 4.19 -24.88 1.16
N TYR A 55 5.19 -25.01 0.28
CA TYR A 55 5.93 -26.27 0.10
C TYR A 55 6.75 -26.65 1.35
N GLY A 56 7.44 -25.68 1.96
CA GLY A 56 8.21 -25.90 3.20
C GLY A 56 7.34 -26.21 4.42
N LEU A 57 6.22 -25.50 4.58
CA LEU A 57 5.27 -25.71 5.68
C LEU A 57 4.38 -26.95 5.47
N GLY A 58 4.25 -27.43 4.23
CA GLY A 58 3.56 -28.67 3.89
C GLY A 58 4.28 -29.94 4.38
N HIS A 59 5.58 -29.87 4.65
CA HIS A 59 6.37 -30.98 5.20
C HIS A 59 6.27 -31.12 6.74
N ILE A 60 5.59 -30.18 7.42
CA ILE A 60 5.44 -30.21 8.87
C ILE A 60 4.18 -31.00 9.22
N GLU A 61 4.36 -32.29 9.54
CA GLU A 61 3.29 -33.13 10.09
C GLU A 61 3.07 -32.81 11.57
N SER A 62 2.11 -31.93 11.86
CA SER A 62 1.67 -31.62 13.23
C SER A 62 0.29 -32.20 13.50
N SER A 63 0.14 -32.97 14.59
CA SER A 63 -1.12 -33.65 14.95
C SER A 63 -2.24 -32.73 15.45
N LYS A 64 -1.94 -31.44 15.71
CA LYS A 64 -2.88 -30.47 16.32
C LYS A 64 -3.37 -29.36 15.38
N LEU A 65 -2.69 -29.12 14.25
CA LEU A 65 -2.98 -27.99 13.36
C LEU A 65 -2.88 -28.45 11.91
N TYR A 66 -3.89 -28.13 11.10
CA TYR A 66 -3.85 -28.39 9.67
C TYR A 66 -2.84 -27.45 8.98
N SER A 67 -2.10 -27.95 7.99
CA SER A 67 -1.04 -27.20 7.30
C SER A 67 -1.50 -25.84 6.77
N TRP A 68 -2.75 -25.75 6.30
CA TRP A 68 -3.34 -24.49 5.82
C TRP A 68 -3.46 -23.42 6.92
N GLN A 69 -3.75 -23.81 8.16
CA GLN A 69 -3.88 -22.89 9.29
C GLN A 69 -2.52 -22.29 9.67
N ILE A 70 -1.46 -23.10 9.58
CA ILE A 70 -0.08 -22.69 9.85
C ILE A 70 0.37 -21.64 8.84
N ILE A 71 0.04 -21.82 7.56
CA ILE A 71 0.35 -20.85 6.50
C ILE A 71 -0.35 -19.52 6.75
N TYR A 72 -1.65 -19.51 7.05
CA TYR A 72 -2.37 -18.26 7.33
C TYR A 72 -1.88 -17.57 8.60
N LEU A 73 -1.53 -18.32 9.63
CA LEU A 73 -1.01 -17.75 10.89
C LEU A 73 0.37 -17.13 10.67
N PHE A 74 1.24 -17.78 9.90
CA PHE A 74 2.55 -17.24 9.53
C PHE A 74 2.43 -15.96 8.70
N CYS A 75 1.62 -15.96 7.64
CA CYS A 75 1.38 -14.77 6.82
C CYS A 75 0.74 -13.63 7.63
N GLY A 76 -0.22 -13.95 8.51
CA GLY A 76 -0.84 -12.95 9.39
C GLY A 76 0.12 -12.36 10.42
N LEU A 77 1.05 -13.15 10.96
CA LEU A 77 2.07 -12.64 11.88
C LEU A 77 3.07 -11.75 11.15
N LEU A 78 3.47 -12.13 9.94
CA LEU A 78 4.33 -11.31 9.09
C LEU A 78 3.71 -9.93 8.80
N THR A 79 2.41 -9.87 8.51
CA THR A 79 1.72 -8.58 8.28
C THR A 79 1.62 -7.74 9.55
N VAL A 80 1.34 -8.35 10.71
CA VAL A 80 1.30 -7.66 12.01
C VAL A 80 2.66 -7.07 12.38
N VAL A 81 3.76 -7.78 12.11
CA VAL A 81 5.12 -7.29 12.40
C VAL A 81 5.56 -6.21 11.42
N THR A 82 5.17 -6.31 10.14
CA THR A 82 5.55 -5.31 9.12
C THR A 82 4.78 -3.99 9.27
N ALA A 83 3.54 -4.01 9.77
CA ALA A 83 2.74 -2.80 9.99
C ALA A 83 3.44 -1.69 10.84
N PRO A 84 3.96 -1.96 12.06
CA PRO A 84 4.64 -0.94 12.86
C PRO A 84 5.98 -0.49 12.24
N VAL A 85 6.67 -1.39 11.53
CA VAL A 85 7.90 -1.04 10.79
C VAL A 85 7.57 -0.04 9.68
N CYS A 86 6.55 -0.32 8.88
CA CYS A 86 6.07 0.61 7.86
C CYS A 86 5.64 1.94 8.48
N TYR A 87 4.91 1.94 9.59
CA TYR A 87 4.50 3.17 10.28
C TYR A 87 5.68 4.03 10.75
N TYR A 88 6.78 3.40 11.19
CA TYR A 88 7.95 4.15 11.65
C TYR A 88 8.80 4.70 10.49
N PHE A 89 8.93 3.95 9.39
CA PHE A 89 9.78 4.32 8.26
C PHE A 89 9.08 5.20 7.22
N LEU A 90 7.75 5.17 7.15
CA LEU A 90 6.97 5.86 6.12
C LEU A 90 6.43 7.19 6.65
N ASP A 91 7.16 8.27 6.36
CA ASP A 91 6.64 9.62 6.58
C ASP A 91 5.67 9.98 5.44
N ASN A 92 4.45 10.40 5.79
CA ASN A 92 3.38 10.66 4.83
C ASN A 92 3.60 11.93 3.99
N ASP A 93 4.43 12.86 4.48
CA ASP A 93 4.62 14.18 3.88
C ASP A 93 6.09 14.48 3.59
N ILE A 94 6.37 15.01 2.40
CA ILE A 94 7.72 15.41 1.96
C ILE A 94 8.23 16.61 2.77
N SER A 95 7.30 17.43 3.27
CA SER A 95 7.56 18.57 4.14
C SER A 95 8.00 18.14 5.55
N GLU A 96 7.52 16.99 6.04
CA GLU A 96 7.84 16.44 7.36
C GLU A 96 8.83 15.27 7.32
N ALA A 97 9.23 14.81 6.13
CA ALA A 97 10.07 13.64 5.95
C ALA A 97 11.37 13.73 6.76
N ARG A 98 11.50 12.85 7.77
CA ARG A 98 12.62 12.79 8.72
C ARG A 98 13.95 12.49 8.05
N PHE A 99 13.90 11.93 6.85
CA PHE A 99 15.06 11.55 6.05
C PHE A 99 15.67 12.69 5.20
N LEU A 100 14.93 13.77 4.90
CA LEU A 100 15.44 14.85 4.05
C LEU A 100 15.94 16.06 4.85
N THR A 101 17.04 16.68 4.41
CA THR A 101 17.49 17.97 4.95
C THR A 101 16.56 19.12 4.54
N PRO A 102 16.50 20.24 5.28
CA PRO A 102 15.57 21.34 5.00
C PRO A 102 15.67 21.90 3.59
N MET A 103 16.88 21.91 3.00
CA MET A 103 17.12 22.37 1.63
C MET A 103 16.58 21.38 0.59
N GLU A 104 16.75 20.08 0.81
CA GLU A 104 16.24 19.04 -0.10
C GLU A 104 14.70 18.96 -0.05
N ARG A 105 14.09 19.24 1.10
CA ARG A 105 12.62 19.34 1.24
C ARG A 105 12.05 20.46 0.36
N LEU A 106 12.67 21.65 0.39
CA LEU A 106 12.25 22.79 -0.45
C LEU A 106 12.40 22.48 -1.94
N GLN A 107 13.51 21.85 -2.33
CA GLN A 107 13.72 21.42 -3.73
C GLN A 107 12.70 20.35 -4.17
N GLY A 108 12.34 19.43 -3.27
CA GLY A 108 11.31 18.42 -3.51
C GLY A 108 9.92 19.01 -3.72
N VAL A 109 9.52 19.97 -2.88
CA VAL A 109 8.23 20.68 -3.00
C VAL A 109 8.17 21.48 -4.31
N GLU A 110 9.22 22.25 -4.65
CA GLU A 110 9.25 23.04 -5.88
C GLU A 110 9.20 22.14 -7.13
N ARG A 111 9.87 20.98 -7.08
CA ARG A 111 9.83 19.97 -8.15
C ARG A 111 8.46 19.33 -8.35
N LEU A 112 7.65 19.23 -7.29
CA LEU A 112 6.29 18.69 -7.36
C LEU A 112 5.26 19.75 -7.73
N ARG A 113 5.50 21.02 -7.39
CA ARG A 113 4.68 22.18 -7.78
C ARG A 113 4.49 22.27 -9.29
N SER A 114 5.49 21.86 -10.08
CA SER A 114 5.39 21.82 -11.55
C SER A 114 4.39 20.78 -12.09
N ASN A 115 3.95 19.78 -11.30
CA ASN A 115 3.00 18.77 -11.78
C ASN A 115 1.57 19.30 -11.92
N LYS A 116 1.22 20.47 -11.36
CA LYS A 116 -0.17 20.97 -11.31
C LYS A 116 -1.19 19.91 -10.84
N SER A 117 -0.74 18.88 -10.12
CA SER A 117 -1.62 18.05 -9.32
C SER A 117 -1.97 18.92 -8.12
N GLY A 118 -3.26 19.14 -7.87
CA GLY A 118 -3.78 20.17 -6.98
C GLY A 118 -2.91 20.41 -5.76
N ASP A 119 -2.49 21.67 -5.59
CA ASP A 119 -1.80 22.23 -4.43
C ASP A 119 -2.79 22.30 -3.25
N GLU A 120 -3.38 21.15 -2.90
CA GLU A 120 -4.16 21.02 -1.68
C GLU A 120 -3.42 20.01 -0.84
N LYS A 121 -2.72 20.53 0.17
CA LYS A 121 -2.34 19.76 1.35
C LYS A 121 -3.54 18.90 1.74
N VAL A 122 -3.46 17.59 1.50
CA VAL A 122 -4.54 16.63 1.77
C VAL A 122 -4.61 16.40 3.29
N HIS A 123 -4.88 17.46 4.05
CA HIS A 123 -5.10 17.38 5.48
C HIS A 123 -6.60 17.43 5.82
N GLU A 124 -7.46 17.88 4.90
CA GLU A 124 -8.91 17.90 5.10
C GLU A 124 -9.62 16.90 4.18
N PHE A 125 -10.16 15.84 4.78
CA PHE A 125 -10.98 14.84 4.09
C PHE A 125 -12.34 15.46 3.71
N LYS A 126 -12.53 15.76 2.42
CA LYS A 126 -13.76 16.37 1.92
C LYS A 126 -14.80 15.29 1.59
N TRP A 127 -15.74 15.07 2.50
CA TRP A 127 -16.90 14.19 2.30
C TRP A 127 -17.68 14.39 0.98
N PRO A 128 -17.85 15.62 0.48
CA PRO A 128 -18.51 15.83 -0.82
C PRO A 128 -17.81 15.13 -2.00
N GLN A 129 -16.47 15.04 -1.98
CA GLN A 129 -15.70 14.38 -3.04
C GLN A 129 -15.93 12.86 -3.07
N VAL A 130 -16.24 12.26 -1.92
CA VAL A 130 -16.59 10.84 -1.83
C VAL A 130 -17.90 10.58 -2.55
N TRP A 131 -18.88 11.47 -2.39
CA TRP A 131 -20.19 11.35 -3.04
C TRP A 131 -20.09 11.62 -4.54
N GLU A 132 -19.30 12.62 -4.95
CA GLU A 132 -19.01 12.89 -6.36
C GLU A 132 -18.31 11.71 -7.03
N ALA A 133 -17.28 11.13 -6.40
CA ALA A 133 -16.58 9.96 -6.94
C ALA A 133 -17.48 8.71 -7.01
N SER A 134 -18.41 8.55 -6.06
CA SER A 134 -19.35 7.42 -6.03
C SER A 134 -20.43 7.53 -7.11
N LEU A 135 -20.81 8.75 -7.49
CA LEU A 135 -21.82 9.01 -8.52
C LEU A 135 -21.23 9.18 -9.93
N ASP A 136 -19.93 9.33 -10.06
CA ASP A 136 -19.29 9.46 -11.37
C ASP A 136 -19.30 8.12 -12.12
N ILE A 137 -20.08 8.05 -13.19
CA ILE A 137 -20.22 6.87 -14.06
C ILE A 137 -18.87 6.43 -14.64
N LYS A 138 -17.90 7.35 -14.79
CA LYS A 138 -16.56 7.06 -15.32
C LYS A 138 -15.70 6.27 -14.33
N THR A 139 -16.02 6.29 -13.04
CA THR A 139 -15.35 5.48 -12.02
C THR A 139 -15.78 4.01 -12.11
N TRP A 140 -16.96 3.75 -12.66
CA TRP A 140 -17.58 2.41 -12.72
C TRP A 140 -17.43 1.70 -14.07
N LEU A 141 -16.90 2.38 -15.10
CA LEU A 141 -16.73 1.91 -16.47
C LEU A 141 -15.27 1.55 -16.73
#